data_AF-A0A426D7N9-F1
#
_entry.id   AF-A0A426D7N9-F1
#
_cell.length_a   1.000
_cell.length_b   1.000
_cell.length_c   1.000
_cell.angle_alpha   90.00
_cell.angle_beta   90.00
_cell.angle_gamma   90.00
#
_symmetry.space_group_name_H-M   'P 1'
#
loop_
_entity.id
_entity.type
_entity.pdbx_description
1 polymer ?
#
loop_
_entity_poly.entity_id
_entity_poly.type
_entity_poly.pdbx_seq_one_letter_code
_entity_poly.pdbx_strand_id
1 'polypeptide(L)'
;MRAWVQLVFAIGVEIAGTSLLKLSAGFSHPFIGMAGMLLYGLAIFSFSRALSRIPLSVGYAVWAGVGTAVTGLIGILLFGEIMTAIKAVGFSAIIVGVILLNAPVKAPTNEATVRQSRWRTRVNR
;
A
#
# COMPACT_ATOMS: atom_id res chain seq x y z
N MET A 1 -7.75 -6.07 -13.99
CA MET A 1 -8.73 -5.06 -13.52
C MET A 1 -9.36 -5.41 -12.17
N ARG A 2 -9.94 -6.61 -11.99
CA ARG A 2 -10.59 -7.01 -10.71
C ARG A 2 -9.70 -6.89 -9.45
N ALA A 3 -8.39 -7.17 -9.55
CA ALA A 3 -7.46 -7.11 -8.43
C ALA A 3 -7.24 -5.69 -7.88
N TRP A 4 -7.14 -4.68 -8.76
CA TRP A 4 -6.95 -3.29 -8.36
C TRP A 4 -8.21 -2.73 -7.67
N VAL A 5 -9.40 -3.12 -8.15
CA VAL A 5 -10.67 -2.76 -7.49
C VAL A 5 -10.75 -3.39 -6.10
N GLN A 6 -10.35 -4.65 -5.95
CA GLN A 6 -10.29 -5.31 -4.63
C GLN A 6 -9.28 -4.65 -3.69
N LEU A 7 -8.16 -4.14 -4.22
CA LEU A 7 -7.15 -3.45 -3.44
C LEU A 7 -7.64 -2.08 -2.95
N VAL A 8 -8.27 -1.29 -3.83
CA VAL A 8 -8.89 -0.01 -3.42
C VAL A 8 -10.01 -0.24 -2.41
N PHE A 9 -10.84 -1.26 -2.62
CA PHE A 9 -11.88 -1.64 -1.67
C PHE A 9 -11.29 -2.06 -0.32
N ALA A 10 -10.23 -2.88 -0.32
CA ALA A 10 -9.53 -3.30 0.90
C ALA A 10 -9.02 -2.10 1.69
N ILE A 11 -8.37 -1.14 1.02
CA ILE A 11 -7.86 0.08 1.65
C ILE A 11 -9.02 0.91 2.24
N GLY A 12 -10.12 1.09 1.51
CA GLY A 12 -11.28 1.84 2.01
C GLY A 12 -11.89 1.21 3.27
N VAL A 13 -12.04 -0.11 3.27
CA VAL A 13 -12.55 -0.86 4.43
C VAL A 13 -11.58 -0.82 5.61
N GLU A 14 -10.27 -0.90 5.35
CA GLU A 14 -9.23 -0.79 6.36
C GLU A 14 -9.26 0.57 7.06
N ILE A 15 -9.35 1.65 6.29
CA ILE A 15 -9.41 3.02 6.80
C ILE A 15 -10.64 3.21 7.67
N ALA A 16 -11.80 2.68 7.26
CA ALA A 16 -13.01 2.70 8.06
C ALA A 16 -12.83 1.91 9.37
N GLY A 17 -12.27 0.69 9.28
CA GLY A 17 -12.02 -0.18 10.43
C GLY A 17 -11.05 0.43 11.44
N THR A 18 -9.93 1.00 10.98
CA THR A 18 -8.95 1.70 11.83
C THR A 18 -9.53 2.96 12.47
N SER A 19 -10.36 3.71 11.75
CA SER A 19 -11.06 4.87 12.31
C SER A 19 -12.03 4.46 13.42
N LEU A 20 -12.78 3.37 13.23
CA LEU A 20 -13.67 2.79 14.26
C LEU A 20 -12.89 2.28 15.48
N LEU A 21 -11.74 1.64 15.27
CA LEU A 21 -10.86 1.22 16.37
C LEU A 21 -10.39 2.42 17.19
N LYS A 22 -10.03 3.53 16.54
CA LYS A 22 -9.67 4.77 17.25
C LYS A 22 -10.87 5.33 18.03
N LEU A 23 -12.06 5.34 17.44
CA LEU A 23 -13.31 5.77 18.10
C LEU A 23 -13.72 4.88 19.28
N SER A 24 -13.30 3.61 19.31
CA SER A 24 -13.58 2.72 20.43
C SER A 24 -12.91 3.13 21.75
N ALA A 25 -11.99 4.11 21.70
CA ALA A 25 -11.19 4.61 22.82
C ALA A 25 -10.42 3.50 23.56
N GLY A 26 -9.89 2.52 22.82
CA GLY A 26 -9.21 1.37 23.41
C GLY A 26 -10.18 0.34 24.00
N PHE A 27 -11.27 0.06 23.30
CA PHE A 27 -12.35 -0.86 23.71
C PHE A 27 -13.23 -0.41 24.88
N SER A 28 -13.19 0.87 25.28
CA SER A 28 -14.21 1.43 26.17
C SER A 28 -15.62 1.31 25.57
N HIS A 29 -15.72 1.31 24.23
CA HIS A 29 -16.96 0.99 23.50
C HIS A 29 -16.77 -0.32 22.71
N PRO A 30 -17.03 -1.49 23.33
CA PRO A 30 -16.66 -2.79 22.77
C PRO A 30 -17.38 -3.09 21.45
N PHE A 31 -18.62 -2.62 21.28
CA PHE A 31 -19.37 -2.78 20.01
C PHE A 31 -18.69 -2.08 18.84
N ILE A 32 -18.21 -0.85 19.04
CA ILE A 32 -17.49 -0.06 18.03
C ILE A 32 -16.13 -0.71 17.74
N GLY A 33 -15.43 -1.17 18.79
CA GLY A 33 -14.17 -1.89 18.66
C GLY A 33 -14.30 -3.20 17.86
N MET A 34 -15.32 -4.01 18.17
CA MET A 34 -15.61 -5.25 17.43
C MET A 34 -15.96 -4.98 15.96
N ALA A 35 -16.78 -3.96 15.67
CA ALA A 35 -17.08 -3.57 14.30
C ALA A 35 -15.81 -3.15 13.54
N GLY A 36 -14.93 -2.36 14.19
CA GLY A 36 -13.64 -1.97 13.63
C GLY A 36 -12.73 -3.17 13.34
N MET A 37 -12.65 -4.13 14.27
CA MET A 37 -11.88 -5.37 14.11
C MET A 37 -12.40 -6.23 12.95
N LEU A 38 -13.72 -6.38 12.82
CA LEU A 38 -14.34 -7.14 11.74
C LEU A 38 -14.06 -6.51 10.37
N LEU A 39 -14.17 -5.18 10.26
CA LEU A 39 -13.83 -4.47 9.03
C LEU A 39 -12.34 -4.60 8.71
N TYR A 40 -11.47 -4.46 9.69
CA TYR A 40 -10.03 -4.65 9.49
C TYR A 40 -9.70 -6.06 9.01
N GLY A 41 -10.35 -7.08 9.57
CA GLY A 41 -10.24 -8.46 9.09
C GLY A 41 -10.72 -8.64 7.65
N LEU A 42 -11.85 -8.02 7.29
CA LEU A 42 -12.38 -8.04 5.92
C LEU A 42 -11.45 -7.34 4.92
N ALA A 43 -10.80 -6.25 5.34
CA ALA A 43 -9.81 -5.56 4.54
C ALA A 43 -8.60 -6.44 4.25
N ILE A 44 -8.00 -7.05 5.27
CA ILE A 44 -6.86 -7.97 5.12
C ILE A 44 -7.23 -9.16 4.23
N PHE A 45 -8.43 -9.72 4.38
CA PHE A 45 -8.90 -10.81 3.54
C PHE A 45 -9.02 -10.39 2.06
N SER A 46 -9.59 -9.22 1.80
CA SER A 46 -9.70 -8.67 0.44
C SER A 46 -8.33 -8.33 -0.17
N PHE A 47 -7.42 -7.80 0.65
CA PHE A 47 -6.05 -7.52 0.26
C PHE A 47 -5.29 -8.80 -0.13
N SER A 48 -5.42 -9.88 0.66
CA SER A 48 -4.86 -11.19 0.34
C SER A 48 -5.33 -11.72 -1.02
N ARG A 49 -6.62 -11.53 -1.36
CA ARG A 49 -7.14 -11.87 -2.69
C ARG A 49 -6.57 -11.01 -3.81
N ALA A 50 -6.32 -9.72 -3.56
CA ALA A 50 -5.67 -8.85 -4.54
C ALA A 50 -4.23 -9.30 -4.81
N LEU A 51 -3.48 -9.64 -3.75
CA LEU A 51 -2.10 -10.15 -3.81
C LEU A 51 -1.96 -11.46 -4.59
N SER A 52 -3.03 -12.24 -4.73
CA SER A 52 -3.02 -13.43 -5.58
C SER A 52 -2.83 -13.11 -7.08
N ARG A 53 -2.97 -11.85 -7.49
CA ARG A 53 -2.90 -11.41 -8.90
C ARG A 53 -1.91 -10.28 -9.15
N ILE A 54 -1.36 -9.65 -8.12
CA ILE A 54 -0.36 -8.58 -8.22
C ILE A 54 0.91 -8.98 -7.48
N PRO A 55 2.09 -8.51 -7.92
CA PRO A 55 3.33 -8.73 -7.18
C PRO A 55 3.20 -8.18 -5.75
N LEU A 56 3.66 -8.97 -4.78
CA LEU A 56 3.60 -8.62 -3.36
C LEU A 56 4.23 -7.26 -3.05
N SER A 57 5.37 -6.96 -3.67
CA SER A 57 6.08 -5.68 -3.51
C SER A 57 5.21 -4.48 -3.90
N VAL A 58 4.56 -4.55 -5.07
CA VAL A 58 3.70 -3.48 -5.58
C VAL A 58 2.43 -3.37 -4.73
N GLY A 59 1.79 -4.50 -4.41
CA GLY A 59 0.56 -4.52 -3.62
C GLY A 59 0.76 -3.93 -2.23
N TYR A 60 1.82 -4.35 -1.53
CA TYR A 60 2.15 -3.86 -0.20
C TYR A 60 2.58 -2.39 -0.21
N ALA A 61 3.36 -1.95 -1.20
CA ALA A 61 3.75 -0.55 -1.33
C ALA A 61 2.53 0.38 -1.50
N VAL A 62 1.57 0.01 -2.35
CA VAL A 62 0.36 0.81 -2.56
C VAL A 62 -0.54 0.78 -1.32
N TRP A 63 -0.73 -0.40 -0.73
CA TRP A 63 -1.54 -0.58 0.47
C TRP A 63 -1.00 0.25 1.65
N ALA A 64 0.26 0.06 2.03
CA ALA A 64 0.89 0.80 3.12
C ALA A 64 0.96 2.30 2.83
N GLY A 65 1.31 2.68 1.60
CA GLY A 65 1.44 4.06 1.18
C GLY A 65 0.14 4.85 1.22
N VAL A 66 -0.87 4.38 0.48
CA VAL A 66 -2.18 5.04 0.39
C VAL A 66 -2.90 4.93 1.72
N GLY A 67 -2.88 3.77 2.38
CA GLY A 67 -3.49 3.55 3.69
C GLY A 67 -2.95 4.53 4.74
N THR A 68 -1.63 4.69 4.83
CA THR A 68 -1.01 5.63 5.78
C THR A 68 -1.34 7.08 5.44
N ALA A 69 -1.26 7.47 4.16
CA ALA A 69 -1.54 8.84 3.74
C ALA A 69 -3.00 9.25 4.07
N VAL A 70 -3.97 8.40 3.73
CA VAL A 70 -5.39 8.70 3.97
C VAL A 70 -5.76 8.60 5.44
N THR A 71 -5.29 7.56 6.16
CA THR A 71 -5.56 7.41 7.60
C THR A 71 -4.98 8.58 8.38
N GLY A 72 -3.78 9.04 8.02
CA GLY A 72 -3.17 10.21 8.64
C GLY A 72 -3.91 11.52 8.32
N LEU A 73 -4.42 11.69 7.10
CA LEU A 73 -5.28 12.83 6.75
C LEU A 73 -6.58 12.81 7.56
N ILE A 74 -7.18 11.63 7.74
CA ILE A 74 -8.34 11.42 8.61
C ILE A 74 -8.03 11.74 10.06
N GLY A 75 -6.84 11.37 10.56
CA GLY A 75 -6.33 11.77 11.88
C GLY A 75 -6.44 13.28 12.10
N ILE A 76 -6.05 14.06 11.10
CA ILE A 76 -6.06 15.53 11.18
C ILE A 76 -7.48 16.08 11.06
N LEU A 77 -8.26 15.59 10.09
CA LEU A 77 -9.59 16.13 9.79
C LEU A 77 -10.66 15.71 10.80
N LEU A 78 -10.68 14.44 11.21
CA LEU A 78 -11.74 13.85 12.05
C LEU A 78 -11.35 13.78 13.53
N PHE A 79 -10.07 13.60 13.84
CA PHE A 79 -9.60 13.46 15.23
C PHE A 79 -8.87 14.70 15.75
N GLY A 80 -8.77 15.75 14.94
CA GLY A 80 -8.14 17.02 15.33
C GLY A 80 -6.64 16.88 15.64
N GLU A 81 -5.96 15.89 15.07
CA GLU A 81 -4.53 15.75 15.28
C GLU A 81 -3.76 16.95 14.74
N ILE A 82 -2.86 17.50 15.57
CA ILE A 82 -2.03 18.64 15.17
C ILE A 82 -1.09 18.22 14.03
N MET A 83 -1.20 18.93 12.91
CA MET A 83 -0.28 18.82 11.79
C MET A 83 0.99 19.62 12.10
N THR A 84 2.02 18.94 12.59
CA THR A 84 3.34 19.56 12.76
C THR A 84 4.12 19.54 11.44
N ALA A 85 5.09 20.44 11.28
CA ALA A 85 5.98 20.45 10.11
C ALA A 85 6.67 19.08 9.90
N ILE A 86 6.98 18.37 10.99
CA ILE A 86 7.55 17.02 10.96
C ILE A 86 6.58 16.00 10.36
N LYS A 87 5.29 16.02 10.76
CA LYS A 87 4.27 15.14 10.17
C LYS A 87 4.12 15.39 8.66
N ALA A 88 4.12 16.65 8.24
CA ALA A 88 4.04 17.02 6.82
C ALA A 88 5.23 16.47 6.01
N VAL A 89 6.46 16.57 6.53
CA VAL A 89 7.64 15.96 5.91
C VAL A 89 7.50 14.43 5.85
N GLY A 90 6.98 13.80 6.91
CA GLY A 90 6.70 12.36 6.94
C GLY A 90 5.72 11.91 5.85
N PHE A 91 4.59 12.60 5.69
CA PHE A 91 3.65 12.32 4.61
C PHE A 91 4.29 12.46 3.23
N SER A 92 5.08 13.52 3.04
CA SER A 92 5.79 13.78 1.79
C SER A 92 6.74 12.63 1.45
N ALA A 93 7.49 12.13 2.44
CA ALA A 93 8.41 11.01 2.27
C ALA A 93 7.70 9.71 1.94
N ILE A 94 6.54 9.43 2.56
CA ILE A 94 5.71 8.25 2.24
C ILE A 94 5.25 8.31 0.78
N ILE A 95 4.71 9.45 0.34
CA ILE A 95 4.23 9.63 -1.03
C ILE A 95 5.38 9.42 -2.03
N VAL A 96 6.55 10.02 -1.79
CA VAL A 96 7.74 9.85 -2.64
C VAL A 96 8.19 8.39 -2.66
N GLY A 97 8.23 7.71 -1.51
CA GLY A 97 8.61 6.30 -1.43
C GLY A 97 7.69 5.40 -2.26
N VAL A 98 6.38 5.65 -2.22
CA VAL A 98 5.39 4.90 -3.02
C VAL A 98 5.61 5.12 -4.51
N ILE A 99 5.85 6.36 -4.94
CA ILE A 99 6.12 6.71 -6.33
C ILE A 99 7.38 5.99 -6.83
N LEU A 100 8.46 6.01 -6.04
CA LEU A 100 9.72 5.35 -6.37
C LEU A 100 9.56 3.84 -6.50
N LEU A 101 8.82 3.19 -5.60
CA LEU A 101 8.54 1.75 -5.66
C LEU A 101 7.63 1.37 -6.83
N ASN A 102 6.77 2.28 -7.28
CA ASN A 102 5.92 2.08 -8.45
C ASN A 102 6.62 2.42 -9.78
N ALA A 103 7.78 3.09 -9.73
CA ALA A 103 8.51 3.47 -10.93
C ALA A 103 8.97 2.22 -11.72
N PRO A 104 8.74 2.16 -13.04
CA PRO A 104 9.21 1.05 -13.86
C PRO A 104 10.74 0.99 -13.82
N VAL A 105 11.28 -0.08 -13.23
CA VAL A 105 12.72 -0.34 -13.25
C VAL A 105 13.14 -0.57 -14.69
N LYS A 106 13.85 0.40 -15.26
CA LYS A 106 14.43 0.28 -16.60
C LYS A 106 15.52 -0.78 -16.53
N ALA A 107 15.23 -1.99 -17.01
CA ALA A 107 16.26 -3.01 -17.17
C ALA A 107 17.41 -2.45 -18.04
N PRO A 108 18.67 -2.79 -17.75
CA PRO A 108 19.81 -2.30 -18.51
C PRO A 108 19.65 -2.73 -19.98
N THR A 109 19.22 -1.76 -20.79
CA THR A 109 18.92 -1.94 -22.20
C THR A 109 20.22 -1.74 -22.98
N ASN A 110 21.09 -2.75 -22.99
CA ASN A 110 21.92 -3.10 -24.16
C ASN A 110 22.87 -4.28 -23.92
N GLU A 111 23.44 -4.41 -22.73
CA GLU A 111 24.61 -5.29 -22.57
C GLU A 111 24.25 -6.77 -22.43
N ALA A 112 23.12 -7.08 -21.78
CA ALA A 112 22.66 -8.46 -21.60
C ALA A 112 22.21 -9.11 -22.93
N THR A 113 21.54 -8.34 -23.80
CA THR A 113 21.03 -8.80 -25.10
C THR A 113 22.16 -8.94 -26.13
N VAL A 114 23.12 -8.00 -26.16
CA VAL A 114 24.30 -8.06 -27.03
C VAL A 114 25.26 -9.17 -26.61
N ARG A 115 25.41 -9.44 -25.31
CA ARG A 115 26.29 -10.50 -24.80
C ARG A 115 25.72 -11.90 -25.03
N GLN A 116 24.41 -12.08 -24.96
CA GLN A 116 23.76 -13.36 -25.32
C GLN A 116 23.85 -13.66 -26.83
N SER A 117 23.67 -12.65 -27.70
CA SER A 117 23.84 -12.86 -29.14
C SER A 117 25.29 -13.17 -29.50
N ARG A 118 26.27 -12.46 -28.92
CA ARG A 118 27.70 -12.75 -29.07
C ARG A 118 28.08 -14.16 -28.59
N TRP A 119 27.54 -14.61 -27.46
CA TRP A 119 27.77 -15.97 -26.95
C TRP A 119 27.23 -17.03 -27.91
N ARG A 120 25.99 -16.87 -28.42
CA ARG A 120 25.43 -17.78 -29.44
C ARG A 120 26.27 -17.83 -30.71
N THR A 121 26.83 -16.70 -31.16
CA THR A 121 27.70 -16.69 -32.34
C THR A 121 29.08 -17.30 -32.12
N ARG A 122 29.58 -17.32 -30.87
CA ARG A 122 30.87 -17.97 -30.53
C ARG A 122 30.76 -19.47 -30.28
N VAL A 123 29.63 -19.95 -29.77
CA VAL A 123 29.42 -21.38 -29.50
C VAL A 123 29.11 -22.16 -30.79
N ASN A 124 28.63 -21.49 -31.82
CA ASN A 124 28.27 -22.10 -33.11
C ASN A 124 29.36 -21.94 -34.19
N ARG A 125 30.60 -21.63 -33.79
CA ARG A 125 31.81 -21.62 -34.62
C ARG A 125 32.85 -22.53 -33.99
#